data_AF-A0AAW6NI95-F1
#
_entry.id   AF-A0AAW6NI95-F1
#
_cell.length_a   1.000
_cell.length_b   1.000
_cell.length_c   1.000
_cell.angle_alpha   90.00
_cell.angle_beta   90.00
_cell.angle_gamma   90.00
#
_symmetry.space_group_name_H-M   'P 1'
#
loop_
_entity.id
_entity.type
_entity.pdbx_description
1 polymer ?
#
loop_
_entity_poly.entity_id
_entity_poly.type
_entity_poly.pdbx_seq_one_letter_code
_entity_poly.pdbx_strand_id
1 'polypeptide(L)'
;MMDDLEQNLLFRYMGTHSPWWRLTADSNALHLAASESADIIQVVALDDEQAALIRQLTVITSSIAMTLPLYGVDVPVHLVGRKINKNEWAGTASAWNDTPSVARDLAQGLSFAEQVVSEANSVIVILDQNGNIQRFNRLSEEYTGLKEQEVIGQNVFKLFMSRSEAAASKRNITGFFRNGSSYEVERWIKTRKGQRLFLFRNKFVHSGSGKNEIFLICSGTDITEERRAQERLRVLANTDTITGLPNRNAIHELISDAITARGDTQVGVVYLDLDNFKKVIDAYGHMFGDQLL
;
A
#
# COMPACT_ATOMS: atom_id res chain seq x y z
N MET A 1 40.41 -6.62 -29.07
CA MET A 1 39.67 -6.60 -30.35
C MET A 1 38.83 -7.86 -30.58
N MET A 2 38.89 -8.87 -29.68
CA MET A 2 38.01 -10.05 -29.72
C MET A 2 36.72 -9.86 -28.88
N ASP A 3 36.68 -8.85 -27.99
CA ASP A 3 35.54 -8.57 -27.09
C ASP A 3 34.30 -7.96 -27.77
N ASP A 4 34.46 -7.17 -28.84
CA ASP A 4 33.30 -6.50 -29.49
C ASP A 4 32.41 -7.46 -30.30
N LEU A 5 32.94 -8.64 -30.67
CA LEU A 5 32.21 -9.65 -31.45
C LEU A 5 31.25 -10.48 -30.59
N GLU A 6 31.59 -10.73 -29.33
CA GLU A 6 30.71 -11.40 -28.36
C GLU A 6 29.67 -10.46 -27.76
N GLN A 7 29.99 -9.15 -27.62
CA GLN A 7 29.07 -8.13 -27.10
C GLN A 7 27.83 -7.91 -27.98
N ASN A 8 27.81 -8.43 -29.20
CA ASN A 8 26.82 -8.12 -30.22
C ASN A 8 26.00 -9.32 -30.70
N LEU A 9 26.07 -10.49 -30.08
CA LEU A 9 25.37 -11.67 -30.61
C LEU A 9 23.85 -11.48 -30.65
N LEU A 10 23.23 -10.98 -29.57
CA LEU A 10 21.81 -10.68 -29.56
C LEU A 10 21.43 -9.63 -30.62
N PHE A 11 22.19 -8.54 -30.72
CA PHE A 11 21.94 -7.50 -31.72
C PHE A 11 22.13 -8.00 -33.16
N ARG A 12 23.18 -8.78 -33.41
CA ARG A 12 23.52 -9.33 -34.72
C ARG A 12 22.44 -10.28 -35.23
N TYR A 13 21.84 -11.07 -34.34
CA TYR A 13 20.84 -12.05 -34.74
C TYR A 13 19.39 -11.55 -34.63
N MET A 14 19.10 -10.65 -33.68
CA MET A 14 17.74 -10.17 -33.41
C MET A 14 17.50 -8.73 -33.87
N GLY A 15 18.54 -7.99 -34.27
CA GLY A 15 18.47 -6.57 -34.63
C GLY A 15 18.27 -5.61 -33.45
N THR A 16 18.36 -6.11 -32.22
CA THR A 16 18.14 -5.34 -30.97
C THR A 16 19.03 -5.83 -29.84
N HIS A 17 19.42 -4.91 -28.96
CA HIS A 17 20.19 -5.23 -27.76
C HIS A 17 19.33 -5.72 -26.59
N SER A 18 18.01 -5.45 -26.64
CA SER A 18 17.04 -5.83 -25.62
C SER A 18 15.85 -6.57 -26.27
N PRO A 19 16.04 -7.77 -26.86
CA PRO A 19 14.94 -8.55 -27.40
C PRO A 19 13.89 -8.87 -26.33
N TRP A 20 12.63 -8.93 -26.77
CA TRP A 20 11.51 -9.30 -25.93
C TRP A 20 11.41 -10.82 -25.83
N TRP A 21 11.25 -11.35 -24.62
CA TRP A 21 11.06 -12.77 -24.38
C TRP A 21 9.67 -13.06 -23.82
N ARG A 22 9.13 -14.25 -24.12
CA ARG A 22 7.87 -14.77 -23.57
C ARG A 22 7.98 -16.26 -23.28
N LEU A 23 7.46 -16.69 -22.14
CA LEU A 23 7.32 -18.10 -21.76
C LEU A 23 5.90 -18.38 -21.27
N THR A 24 5.32 -19.51 -21.68
CA THR A 24 4.00 -19.96 -21.24
C THR A 24 4.10 -21.04 -20.14
N ALA A 25 3.01 -21.25 -19.41
CA ALA A 25 2.95 -22.23 -18.32
C ALA A 25 2.99 -23.69 -18.82
N ASP A 26 2.54 -23.94 -20.05
CA ASP A 26 2.35 -25.25 -20.65
C ASP A 26 3.50 -25.69 -21.57
N SER A 27 4.45 -24.81 -21.86
CA SER A 27 5.57 -25.07 -22.77
C SER A 27 6.88 -24.53 -22.21
N ASN A 28 7.96 -25.30 -22.35
CA ASN A 28 9.32 -24.85 -22.07
C ASN A 28 9.96 -24.11 -23.27
N ALA A 29 9.15 -23.74 -24.27
CA ALA A 29 9.60 -22.93 -25.38
C ALA A 29 9.66 -21.45 -24.99
N LEU A 30 10.87 -20.89 -24.87
CA LEU A 30 11.09 -19.46 -24.71
C LEU A 30 11.07 -18.78 -26.08
N HIS A 31 10.09 -17.91 -26.29
CA HIS A 31 9.92 -17.17 -27.54
C HIS A 31 10.67 -15.86 -27.44
N LEU A 32 11.44 -15.50 -28.46
CA LEU A 32 12.19 -14.25 -28.56
C LEU A 32 11.72 -13.46 -29.79
N ALA A 33 11.51 -12.16 -29.62
CA ALA A 33 11.11 -11.20 -30.65
C ALA A 33 11.93 -9.91 -30.53
N ALA A 34 11.97 -9.08 -31.57
CA ALA A 34 12.70 -7.80 -31.52
C ALA A 34 12.06 -6.79 -30.57
N SER A 35 10.74 -6.89 -30.34
CA SER A 35 9.96 -6.08 -29.41
C SER A 35 8.70 -6.83 -29.00
N GLU A 36 7.94 -6.29 -28.04
CA GLU A 36 6.69 -6.89 -27.54
C GLU A 36 5.63 -7.12 -28.64
N SER A 37 5.60 -6.25 -29.66
CA SER A 37 4.64 -6.31 -30.77
C SER A 37 5.20 -6.94 -32.05
N ALA A 38 6.48 -7.36 -32.05
CA ALA A 38 7.11 -7.96 -33.21
C ALA A 38 6.80 -9.47 -33.31
N ASP A 39 6.93 -10.00 -34.52
CA ASP A 39 6.87 -11.43 -34.75
C ASP A 39 8.01 -12.16 -34.02
N ILE A 40 7.76 -13.42 -33.68
CA ILE A 40 8.75 -14.30 -33.04
C ILE A 40 9.89 -14.54 -34.02
N ILE A 41 11.10 -14.16 -33.61
CA ILE A 41 12.32 -14.32 -34.40
C ILE A 41 12.98 -15.67 -34.08
N GLN A 42 12.92 -16.09 -32.82
CA GLN A 42 13.60 -17.30 -32.36
C GLN A 42 12.79 -18.00 -31.26
N VAL A 43 12.86 -19.32 -31.22
CA VAL A 43 12.34 -20.15 -30.12
C VAL A 43 13.49 -20.95 -29.54
N VAL A 44 13.64 -20.89 -28.22
CA VAL A 44 14.67 -21.60 -27.46
C VAL A 44 13.99 -22.63 -26.58
N ALA A 45 14.40 -23.90 -26.69
CA ALA A 45 13.93 -24.94 -25.79
C ALA A 45 14.69 -24.84 -24.47
N LEU A 46 13.99 -24.53 -23.39
CA LEU A 46 14.53 -24.52 -22.04
C LEU A 46 14.47 -25.92 -21.43
N ASP A 47 15.45 -26.24 -20.58
CA ASP A 47 15.30 -27.37 -19.66
C ASP A 47 14.28 -27.07 -18.55
N ASP A 48 13.95 -28.10 -17.76
CA ASP A 48 12.93 -27.99 -16.71
C ASP A 48 13.35 -27.04 -15.57
N GLU A 49 14.64 -26.95 -15.26
CA GLU A 49 15.16 -26.08 -14.20
C GLU A 49 15.11 -24.61 -14.62
N GLN A 50 15.57 -24.32 -15.84
CA GLN A 50 15.49 -23.03 -16.50
C GLN A 50 14.06 -22.53 -16.60
N ALA A 51 13.13 -23.37 -17.07
CA ALA A 51 11.73 -23.00 -17.18
C ALA A 51 11.09 -22.80 -15.79
N ALA A 52 11.45 -23.61 -14.78
CA ALA A 52 10.97 -23.45 -13.42
C ALA A 52 11.44 -22.13 -12.79
N LEU A 53 12.70 -21.72 -13.00
CA LEU A 53 13.23 -20.44 -12.53
C LEU A 53 12.42 -19.24 -13.06
N ILE A 54 12.13 -19.22 -14.37
CA ILE A 54 11.30 -18.16 -14.97
C ILE A 54 9.88 -18.21 -14.40
N ARG A 55 9.29 -19.41 -14.21
CA ARG A 55 7.92 -19.55 -13.67
C ARG A 55 7.79 -19.18 -12.19
N GLN A 56 8.89 -19.12 -11.44
CA GLN A 56 8.91 -18.57 -10.07
C GLN A 56 8.80 -17.06 -10.04
N LEU A 57 9.05 -16.37 -11.16
CA LEU A 57 8.85 -14.93 -11.25
C LEU A 57 7.42 -14.57 -10.88
N THR A 58 7.32 -13.60 -9.98
CA THR A 58 6.03 -13.05 -9.54
C THR A 58 5.62 -11.90 -10.48
N VAL A 59 4.56 -11.19 -10.13
CA VAL A 59 4.16 -9.95 -10.84
C VAL A 59 5.17 -8.80 -10.64
N ILE A 60 6.13 -8.95 -9.72
CA ILE A 60 7.20 -7.99 -9.48
C ILE A 60 8.33 -8.26 -10.47
N THR A 61 8.76 -7.22 -11.20
CA THR A 61 9.91 -7.29 -12.11
C THR A 61 11.14 -7.75 -11.36
N SER A 62 11.74 -8.84 -11.86
CA SER A 62 12.98 -9.40 -11.31
C SER A 62 13.95 -9.68 -12.46
N SER A 63 15.21 -9.89 -12.13
CA SER A 63 16.24 -10.30 -13.08
C SER A 63 16.73 -11.70 -12.78
N ILE A 64 16.87 -12.53 -13.81
CA ILE A 64 17.45 -13.87 -13.74
C ILE A 64 18.60 -13.93 -14.74
N ALA A 65 19.77 -14.39 -14.29
CA ALA A 65 20.88 -14.70 -15.18
C ALA A 65 20.81 -16.18 -15.57
N MET A 66 20.93 -16.48 -16.86
CA MET A 66 20.98 -17.86 -17.36
C MET A 66 21.69 -17.93 -18.71
N THR A 67 22.02 -19.14 -19.14
CA THR A 67 22.64 -19.38 -20.45
C THR A 67 21.63 -19.98 -21.41
N LEU A 68 21.47 -19.37 -22.58
CA LEU A 68 20.53 -19.81 -23.62
C LEU A 68 21.28 -20.31 -24.86
N PRO A 69 20.92 -21.46 -25.43
CA PRO A 69 21.47 -21.91 -26.70
C PRO A 69 20.86 -21.11 -27.85
N LEU A 70 21.58 -20.10 -28.33
CA LEU A 70 21.18 -19.22 -29.43
C LEU A 70 22.06 -19.48 -30.65
N TYR A 71 21.44 -19.88 -31.76
CA TYR A 71 22.13 -20.16 -33.03
C TYR A 71 23.32 -21.14 -32.92
N GLY A 72 23.21 -22.12 -32.00
CA GLY A 72 24.25 -23.13 -31.77
C GLY A 72 25.40 -22.66 -30.86
N VAL A 73 25.26 -21.49 -30.23
CA VAL A 73 26.21 -20.97 -29.23
C VAL A 73 25.48 -20.75 -27.91
N ASP A 74 26.11 -21.14 -26.82
CA ASP A 74 25.62 -20.88 -25.48
C ASP A 74 25.89 -19.41 -25.11
N VAL A 75 24.82 -18.61 -25.03
CA VAL A 75 24.91 -17.17 -24.78
C VAL A 75 24.43 -16.89 -23.35
N PRO A 76 25.28 -16.35 -22.47
CA PRO A 76 24.86 -15.89 -21.16
C PRO A 76 24.02 -14.61 -21.30
N VAL A 77 22.81 -14.62 -20.74
CA VAL A 77 21.85 -13.53 -20.79
C VAL A 77 21.30 -13.19 -19.41
N HIS A 78 20.88 -11.93 -19.25
CA HIS A 78 19.97 -11.52 -18.18
C HIS A 78 18.56 -11.40 -18.75
N LEU A 79 17.63 -12.11 -18.15
CA LEU A 79 16.20 -11.97 -18.38
C LEU A 79 15.61 -11.08 -17.30
N VAL A 80 15.22 -9.86 -17.67
CA VAL A 80 14.49 -8.96 -16.78
C VAL A 80 13.01 -9.07 -17.14
N GLY A 81 12.19 -9.55 -16.21
CA GLY A 81 10.76 -9.71 -16.50
C GLY A 81 9.93 -10.09 -15.29
N ARG A 82 8.68 -10.46 -15.57
CA ARG A 82 7.65 -10.74 -14.56
C ARG A 82 6.55 -11.63 -15.13
N LYS A 83 5.69 -12.11 -14.23
CA LYS A 83 4.42 -12.73 -14.58
C LYS A 83 3.46 -11.66 -15.09
N ILE A 84 2.98 -11.80 -16.33
CA ILE A 84 2.09 -10.82 -16.99
C ILE A 84 0.61 -11.22 -16.91
N ASN A 85 0.32 -12.52 -16.82
CA ASN A 85 -1.02 -13.05 -16.58
C ASN A 85 -0.94 -14.42 -15.86
N LYS A 86 -2.06 -15.15 -15.73
CA LYS A 86 -2.08 -16.42 -14.98
C LYS A 86 -1.10 -17.46 -15.51
N ASN A 87 -0.84 -17.47 -16.82
CA ASN A 87 -0.16 -18.54 -17.52
C ASN A 87 1.06 -18.07 -18.33
N GLU A 88 1.45 -16.79 -18.25
CA GLU A 88 2.54 -16.25 -19.06
C GLU A 88 3.46 -15.32 -18.28
N TRP A 89 4.72 -15.37 -18.68
CA TRP A 89 5.81 -14.53 -18.22
C TRP A 89 6.48 -13.88 -19.43
N ALA A 90 6.88 -12.63 -19.26
CA ALA A 90 7.53 -11.89 -20.33
C ALA A 90 8.43 -10.78 -19.78
N GLY A 91 9.29 -10.27 -20.65
CA GLY A 91 10.19 -9.17 -20.33
C GLY A 91 11.24 -8.96 -21.41
N THR A 92 12.33 -8.31 -21.04
CA THR A 92 13.48 -8.05 -21.92
C THR A 92 14.63 -8.99 -21.58
N ALA A 93 15.37 -9.38 -22.61
CA ALA A 93 16.59 -10.16 -22.50
C ALA A 93 17.76 -9.29 -22.92
N SER A 94 18.88 -9.37 -22.23
CA SER A 94 20.09 -8.63 -22.54
C SER A 94 21.30 -9.55 -22.41
N ALA A 95 22.35 -9.33 -23.20
CA ALA A 95 23.54 -10.15 -23.10
C ALA A 95 24.28 -9.82 -21.80
N TRP A 96 24.86 -10.83 -21.15
CA TRP A 96 25.51 -10.65 -19.84
C TRP A 96 26.67 -9.64 -19.87
N ASN A 97 27.38 -9.56 -21.00
CA ASN A 97 28.48 -8.64 -21.24
C ASN A 97 28.03 -7.25 -21.74
N ASP A 98 26.77 -7.07 -22.16
CA ASP A 98 26.20 -5.79 -22.59
C ASP A 98 25.70 -5.00 -21.36
N THR A 99 26.67 -4.49 -20.59
CA THR A 99 26.41 -3.74 -19.36
C THR A 99 25.42 -2.57 -19.56
N PRO A 100 25.49 -1.76 -20.65
CA PRO A 100 24.50 -0.72 -20.92
C PRO A 100 23.06 -1.24 -21.05
N SER A 101 22.84 -2.37 -21.71
CA SER A 101 21.50 -2.93 -21.92
C SER A 101 20.93 -3.53 -20.64
N VAL A 102 21.75 -4.28 -19.88
CA VAL A 102 21.37 -4.79 -18.55
C VAL A 102 20.96 -3.64 -17.63
N ALA A 103 21.76 -2.57 -17.58
CA ALA A 103 21.47 -1.41 -16.74
C ALA A 103 20.16 -0.71 -17.12
N ARG A 104 19.88 -0.60 -18.42
CA ARG A 104 18.65 0.02 -18.95
C ARG A 104 17.40 -0.76 -18.56
N ASP A 105 17.44 -2.07 -18.74
CA ASP A 105 16.29 -2.94 -18.48
C ASP A 105 15.96 -2.99 -16.97
N LEU A 106 17.00 -3.08 -16.13
CA LEU A 106 16.86 -2.95 -14.69
C LEU A 106 16.32 -1.57 -14.28
N ALA A 107 16.81 -0.49 -14.90
CA ALA A 107 16.33 0.87 -14.62
C ALA A 107 14.84 1.05 -14.99
N GLN A 108 14.38 0.45 -16.09
CA GLN A 108 12.96 0.44 -16.45
C GLN A 108 12.11 -0.30 -15.42
N GLY A 109 12.55 -1.48 -14.98
CA GLY A 109 11.87 -2.24 -13.92
C GLY A 109 11.77 -1.47 -12.62
N LEU A 110 12.85 -0.81 -12.20
CA LEU A 110 12.88 0.05 -11.01
C LEU A 110 11.94 1.24 -11.15
N SER A 111 11.98 1.94 -12.28
CA SER A 111 11.12 3.09 -12.57
C SER A 111 9.63 2.74 -12.50
N PHE A 112 9.24 1.57 -13.02
CA PHE A 112 7.86 1.09 -12.90
C PHE A 112 7.44 0.86 -11.45
N ALA A 113 8.28 0.18 -10.66
CA ALA A 113 8.00 -0.05 -9.24
C ALA A 113 7.89 1.27 -8.45
N GLU A 114 8.77 2.23 -8.73
CA GLU A 114 8.73 3.57 -8.14
C GLU A 114 7.44 4.31 -8.50
N GLN A 115 7.00 4.22 -9.75
CA GLN A 115 5.75 4.84 -10.21
C GLN A 115 4.53 4.23 -9.50
N VAL A 116 4.47 2.90 -9.37
CA VAL A 116 3.38 2.23 -8.64
C VAL A 116 3.30 2.70 -7.19
N VAL A 117 4.44 2.82 -6.49
CA VAL A 117 4.49 3.34 -5.11
C VAL A 117 4.09 4.82 -5.06
N SER A 118 4.49 5.60 -6.07
CA SER A 118 4.16 7.02 -6.16
C SER A 118 2.66 7.28 -6.36
N GLU A 119 2.01 6.50 -7.22
CA GLU A 119 0.59 6.63 -7.58
C GLU A 119 -0.36 5.84 -6.66
N ALA A 120 0.17 5.19 -5.61
CA ALA A 120 -0.67 4.48 -4.65
C ALA A 120 -1.61 5.45 -3.92
N ASN A 121 -2.89 5.08 -3.80
CA ASN A 121 -3.91 5.80 -3.02
C ASN A 121 -3.73 5.66 -1.50
N SER A 122 -2.49 5.55 -1.04
CA SER A 122 -2.10 5.54 0.37
C SER A 122 -0.89 6.45 0.54
N VAL A 123 -0.86 7.17 1.65
CA VAL A 123 0.36 7.86 2.10
C VAL A 123 1.40 6.77 2.35
N ILE A 124 2.55 6.84 1.71
CA ILE A 124 3.66 5.88 1.89
C ILE A 124 4.89 6.66 2.29
N VAL A 125 5.39 6.35 3.49
CA VAL A 125 6.64 6.89 4.03
C VAL A 125 7.54 5.72 4.42
N ILE A 126 8.77 5.70 3.93
CA ILE A 126 9.77 4.70 4.31
C ILE A 126 10.80 5.37 5.21
N LEU A 127 11.14 4.71 6.32
CA LEU A 127 12.05 5.21 7.33
C LEU A 127 13.21 4.25 7.55
N ASP A 128 14.38 4.80 7.87
CA ASP A 128 15.50 4.01 8.40
C ASP A 128 15.31 3.67 9.89
N GLN A 129 16.26 2.93 10.46
CA GLN A 129 16.25 2.54 11.88
C GLN A 129 16.28 3.70 12.88
N ASN A 130 16.72 4.89 12.44
CA ASN A 130 16.77 6.10 13.26
C ASN A 130 15.49 6.94 13.10
N GLY A 131 14.57 6.55 12.21
CA GLY A 131 13.35 7.27 11.88
C GLY A 131 13.57 8.40 10.88
N ASN A 132 14.67 8.39 10.12
CA ASN A 132 14.90 9.34 9.04
C ASN A 132 14.18 8.89 7.78
N ILE A 133 13.57 9.84 7.09
CA ILE A 133 12.76 9.59 5.90
C ILE A 133 13.66 9.20 4.72
N GLN A 134 13.42 8.02 4.16
CA GLN A 134 14.11 7.48 2.98
C GLN A 134 13.23 7.58 1.72
N ARG A 135 11.91 7.61 1.89
CA ARG A 135 10.93 7.78 0.79
C ARG A 135 9.72 8.56 1.30
N PHE A 136 9.18 9.42 0.45
CA PHE A 136 7.96 10.18 0.72
C PHE A 136 7.13 10.27 -0.57
N ASN A 137 6.11 9.42 -0.71
CA ASN A 137 5.39 9.31 -1.98
C ASN A 137 4.55 10.56 -2.30
N ARG A 138 4.10 10.67 -3.56
CA ARG A 138 3.33 11.81 -4.06
C ARG A 138 2.11 12.16 -3.20
N LEU A 139 1.33 11.17 -2.78
CA LEU A 139 0.16 11.42 -1.94
C LEU A 139 0.53 12.02 -0.58
N SER A 140 1.70 11.65 -0.03
CA SER A 140 2.24 12.28 1.18
C SER A 140 2.55 13.76 0.96
N GLU A 141 3.08 14.15 -0.20
CA GLU A 141 3.28 15.55 -0.57
C GLU A 141 1.95 16.30 -0.70
N GLU A 142 0.94 15.70 -1.32
CA GLU A 142 -0.36 16.33 -1.54
C GLU A 142 -1.09 16.61 -0.21
N TYR A 143 -1.03 15.68 0.75
CA TYR A 143 -1.63 15.86 2.07
C TYR A 143 -0.84 16.83 2.94
N THR A 144 0.48 16.68 3.05
CA THR A 144 1.29 17.49 3.98
C THR A 144 1.68 18.83 3.40
N GLY A 145 1.83 18.91 2.09
CA GLY A 145 2.35 20.07 1.38
C GLY A 145 3.86 20.19 1.32
N LEU A 146 4.58 19.21 1.86
CA LEU A 146 6.04 19.16 1.86
C LEU A 146 6.51 18.34 0.66
N LYS A 147 7.57 18.78 -0.01
CA LYS A 147 8.18 18.00 -1.10
C LYS A 147 9.10 16.93 -0.55
N GLU A 148 9.15 15.79 -1.21
CA GLU A 148 10.03 14.67 -0.85
C GLU A 148 11.46 15.15 -0.65
N GLN A 149 12.01 15.87 -1.63
CA GLN A 149 13.35 16.44 -1.59
C GLN A 149 13.64 17.32 -0.36
N GLU A 150 12.62 17.93 0.24
CA GLU A 150 12.76 18.76 1.44
C GLU A 150 12.81 17.91 2.70
N VAL A 151 12.14 16.75 2.72
CA VAL A 151 11.96 15.92 3.92
C VAL A 151 12.86 14.70 3.97
N ILE A 152 13.44 14.26 2.85
CA ILE A 152 14.41 13.16 2.82
C ILE A 152 15.56 13.43 3.81
N GLY A 153 15.93 12.39 4.58
CA GLY A 153 16.96 12.44 5.61
C GLY A 153 16.53 13.12 6.90
N GLN A 154 15.41 13.86 6.91
CA GLN A 154 14.88 14.45 8.13
C GLN A 154 14.18 13.40 8.99
N ASN A 155 14.16 13.65 10.30
CA ASN A 155 13.56 12.74 11.26
C ASN A 155 12.04 12.92 11.33
N VAL A 156 11.28 11.86 11.05
CA VAL A 156 9.82 11.90 10.97
C VAL A 156 9.17 12.33 12.29
N PHE A 157 9.77 11.96 13.43
CA PHE A 157 9.24 12.29 14.75
C PHE A 157 9.34 13.79 15.05
N LYS A 158 10.31 14.49 14.44
CA LYS A 158 10.47 15.93 14.60
C LYS A 158 9.50 16.71 13.72
N LEU A 159 9.20 16.18 12.53
CA LEU A 159 8.35 16.86 11.54
C LEU A 159 6.86 16.69 11.82
N PHE A 160 6.43 15.50 12.21
CA PHE A 160 5.00 15.14 12.21
C PHE A 160 4.45 14.74 13.58
N MET A 161 5.26 14.79 14.64
CA MET A 161 4.82 14.36 15.97
C MET A 161 5.19 15.38 17.05
N SER A 162 4.35 15.45 18.08
CA SER A 162 4.71 16.10 19.34
C SER A 162 5.78 15.30 20.09
N ARG A 163 6.42 15.92 21.09
CA ARG A 163 7.47 15.26 21.89
C ARG A 163 6.99 13.99 22.59
N SER A 164 5.75 13.97 23.09
CA SER A 164 5.16 12.80 23.76
C SER A 164 4.87 11.67 22.77
N GLU A 165 4.29 11.99 21.61
CA GLU A 165 4.03 11.02 20.53
C GLU A 165 5.32 10.43 19.97
N ALA A 166 6.35 11.26 19.78
CA ALA A 166 7.67 10.85 19.35
C ALA A 166 8.30 9.85 20.35
N ALA A 167 8.22 10.13 21.65
CA ALA A 167 8.76 9.25 22.69
C ALA A 167 8.02 7.90 22.75
N ALA A 168 6.69 7.90 22.59
CA ALA A 168 5.89 6.68 22.51
C ALA A 168 6.24 5.88 21.24
N SER A 169 6.32 6.55 20.09
CA SER A 169 6.63 5.90 18.80
C SER A 169 8.04 5.33 18.76
N LYS A 170 9.04 6.00 19.35
CA LYS A 170 10.41 5.49 19.45
C LYS A 170 10.48 4.21 20.29
N ARG A 171 9.81 4.18 21.45
CA ARG A 171 9.74 2.96 22.29
C ARG A 171 9.12 1.79 21.53
N ASN A 172 8.05 2.05 20.78
CA ASN A 172 7.42 1.05 19.93
C ASN A 172 8.36 0.62 18.80
N ILE A 173 9.09 1.52 18.16
CA ILE A 173 10.01 1.12 17.08
C ILE A 173 11.18 0.28 17.61
N THR A 174 11.81 0.68 18.72
CA THR A 174 12.94 -0.06 19.32
C THR A 174 12.55 -1.43 19.87
N GLY A 175 11.38 -1.57 20.49
CA GLY A 175 10.89 -2.86 21.00
C GLY A 175 10.52 -3.84 19.88
N PHE A 176 10.04 -3.33 18.74
CA PHE A 176 9.49 -4.14 17.65
C PHE A 176 10.53 -4.58 16.60
N PHE A 177 11.69 -3.92 16.51
CA PHE A 177 12.84 -4.38 15.73
C PHE A 177 13.25 -5.84 16.05
N ARG A 178 12.84 -6.36 17.22
CA ARG A 178 13.12 -7.73 17.64
C ARG A 178 12.10 -8.78 17.20
N ASN A 179 10.86 -8.39 16.87
CA ASN A 179 9.73 -9.33 16.70
C ASN A 179 9.12 -9.36 15.28
N GLY A 180 9.55 -8.48 14.36
CA GLY A 180 9.20 -8.56 12.93
C GLY A 180 7.71 -8.43 12.55
N SER A 181 6.83 -8.10 13.51
CA SER A 181 5.38 -8.10 13.30
C SER A 181 4.87 -6.75 12.79
N SER A 182 3.96 -6.77 11.82
CA SER A 182 3.23 -5.58 11.37
C SER A 182 2.25 -5.11 12.44
N TYR A 183 2.00 -3.81 12.53
CA TYR A 183 1.00 -3.25 13.43
C TYR A 183 0.23 -2.10 12.80
N GLU A 184 -0.93 -1.81 13.38
CA GLU A 184 -1.81 -0.73 12.95
C GLU A 184 -1.86 0.37 14.02
N VAL A 185 -1.90 1.63 13.59
CA VAL A 185 -2.05 2.76 14.50
C VAL A 185 -2.85 3.87 13.83
N GLU A 186 -3.88 4.34 14.53
CA GLU A 186 -4.61 5.54 14.13
C GLU A 186 -3.89 6.80 14.60
N ARG A 187 -3.73 7.78 13.71
CA ARG A 187 -3.07 9.05 14.02
C ARG A 187 -3.76 10.22 13.37
N TRP A 188 -3.93 11.28 14.15
CA TRP A 188 -4.33 12.57 13.65
C TRP A 188 -3.13 13.29 13.04
N ILE A 189 -3.18 13.52 11.73
CA ILE A 189 -2.15 14.22 10.97
C ILE A 189 -2.67 15.61 10.59
N LYS A 190 -1.83 16.62 10.77
CA LYS A 190 -2.09 17.97 10.28
C LYS A 190 -1.78 18.00 8.78
N THR A 191 -2.80 18.22 7.97
CA THR A 191 -2.71 18.24 6.50
C THR A 191 -3.13 19.60 5.96
N ARG A 192 -2.90 19.86 4.67
CA ARG A 192 -3.43 21.04 3.96
C ARG A 192 -4.97 21.09 3.99
N LYS A 193 -5.64 19.95 4.14
CA LYS A 193 -7.11 19.85 4.28
C LYS A 193 -7.58 19.99 5.74
N GLY A 194 -6.70 20.42 6.65
CA GLY A 194 -6.92 20.47 8.09
C GLY A 194 -6.50 19.18 8.79
N GLN A 195 -6.97 18.97 10.03
CA GLN A 195 -6.70 17.74 10.76
C GLN A 195 -7.44 16.56 10.10
N ARG A 196 -6.72 15.46 9.86
CA ARG A 196 -7.23 14.23 9.26
C ARG A 196 -6.75 13.01 10.04
N LEU A 197 -7.60 12.01 10.18
CA LEU A 197 -7.31 10.76 10.88
C LEU A 197 -6.84 9.73 9.85
N PHE A 198 -5.63 9.22 10.05
CA PHE A 198 -5.03 8.19 9.23
C PHE A 198 -4.90 6.89 9.99
N LEU A 199 -5.27 5.78 9.38
CA LEU A 199 -4.91 4.45 9.83
C LEU A 199 -3.61 4.03 9.14
N PHE A 200 -2.52 3.96 9.92
CA PHE A 200 -1.21 3.53 9.44
C PHE A 200 -1.01 2.04 9.67
N ARG A 201 -0.67 1.30 8.61
CA ARG A 201 -0.17 -0.06 8.64
C ARG A 201 1.34 -0.02 8.50
N ASN A 202 2.03 -0.41 9.57
CA ASN A 202 3.48 -0.29 9.67
C ASN A 202 4.11 -1.69 9.56
N LYS A 203 5.08 -1.84 8.65
CA LYS A 203 5.77 -3.11 8.39
C LYS A 203 7.27 -2.91 8.26
N PHE A 204 8.05 -3.82 8.85
CA PHE A 204 9.50 -3.86 8.70
C PHE A 204 9.89 -4.70 7.49
N VAL A 205 10.89 -4.23 6.74
CA VAL A 205 11.40 -4.90 5.53
C VAL A 205 12.92 -4.86 5.55
N HIS A 206 13.57 -6.00 5.29
CA HIS A 206 15.01 -6.08 5.12
C HIS A 206 15.42 -5.59 3.74
N SER A 207 16.57 -4.93 3.67
CA SER A 207 17.18 -4.55 2.40
C SER A 207 17.53 -5.79 1.58
N GLY A 208 17.18 -5.78 0.29
CA GLY A 208 17.54 -6.83 -0.66
C GLY A 208 19.02 -6.82 -1.08
N SER A 209 19.81 -5.82 -0.64
CA SER A 209 21.20 -5.60 -1.06
C SER A 209 22.24 -6.47 -0.32
N GLY A 210 21.80 -7.40 0.54
CA GLY A 210 22.68 -8.25 1.35
C GLY A 210 23.28 -7.55 2.58
N LYS A 211 23.16 -6.23 2.71
CA LYS A 211 23.38 -5.53 3.98
C LYS A 211 22.17 -5.77 4.89
N ASN A 212 22.41 -6.08 6.16
CA ASN A 212 21.35 -6.27 7.16
C ASN A 212 20.72 -4.94 7.60
N GLU A 213 20.33 -4.11 6.64
CA GLU A 213 19.59 -2.88 6.84
C GLU A 213 18.10 -3.21 6.90
N ILE A 214 17.40 -2.57 7.82
CA ILE A 214 15.97 -2.77 8.03
C ILE A 214 15.29 -1.41 7.90
N PHE A 215 14.25 -1.38 7.06
CA PHE A 215 13.41 -0.22 6.83
C PHE A 215 12.05 -0.42 7.48
N LEU A 216 11.43 0.68 7.91
CA LEU A 216 10.04 0.72 8.33
C LEU A 216 9.20 1.37 7.22
N ILE A 217 8.29 0.60 6.63
CA ILE A 217 7.29 1.10 5.67
C ILE A 217 6.03 1.46 6.44
N CYS A 218 5.64 2.73 6.37
CA CYS A 218 4.42 3.27 6.95
C CYS A 218 3.42 3.56 5.82
N SER A 219 2.34 2.77 5.73
CA SER A 219 1.27 2.97 4.75
C SER A 219 0.01 3.50 5.45
N GLY A 220 -0.35 4.75 5.19
CA GLY A 220 -1.49 5.43 5.81
C GLY A 220 -2.67 5.65 4.87
N THR A 221 -3.87 5.24 5.28
CA THR A 221 -5.14 5.57 4.61
C THR A 221 -5.92 6.60 5.43
N ASP A 222 -6.44 7.64 4.78
CA ASP A 222 -7.30 8.65 5.42
C ASP A 222 -8.68 8.04 5.69
N ILE A 223 -9.02 7.86 6.96
CA ILE A 223 -10.29 7.29 7.43
C ILE A 223 -11.19 8.36 8.06
N THR A 224 -10.89 9.65 7.85
CA THR A 224 -11.58 10.74 8.55
C THR A 224 -13.08 10.76 8.26
N GLU A 225 -13.46 10.69 6.98
CA GLU A 225 -14.87 10.77 6.59
C GLU A 225 -15.62 9.48 6.96
N GLU A 226 -14.95 8.33 6.89
CA GLU A 226 -15.52 7.05 7.36
C GLU A 226 -15.82 7.11 8.86
N ARG A 227 -14.85 7.54 9.68
CA ARG A 227 -15.03 7.70 11.13
C ARG A 227 -16.11 8.73 11.47
N ARG A 228 -16.18 9.86 10.76
CA ARG A 228 -17.25 10.85 10.93
C ARG A 228 -18.62 10.30 10.57
N ALA A 229 -18.71 9.53 9.49
CA ALA A 229 -19.96 8.89 9.08
C ALA A 229 -20.41 7.85 10.11
N GLN A 230 -19.50 7.01 10.58
CA GLN A 230 -19.76 6.04 11.66
C GLN A 230 -20.27 6.73 12.93
N GLU A 231 -19.64 7.84 13.34
CA GLU A 231 -20.08 8.56 14.54
C GLU A 231 -21.44 9.22 14.34
N ARG A 232 -21.71 9.81 13.16
CA ARG A 232 -23.03 10.36 12.84
C ARG A 232 -24.11 9.28 12.87
N LEU A 233 -23.85 8.10 12.31
CA LEU A 233 -24.77 6.98 12.35
C LEU A 233 -25.02 6.52 13.79
N ARG A 234 -23.98 6.47 14.63
CA ARG A 234 -24.09 6.14 16.05
C ARG A 234 -24.98 7.14 16.80
N VAL A 235 -24.79 8.43 16.56
CA VAL A 235 -25.65 9.48 17.13
C VAL A 235 -27.09 9.33 16.64
N LEU A 236 -27.32 9.20 15.34
CA LEU A 236 -28.68 9.03 14.78
C LEU A 236 -29.38 7.75 15.28
N ALA A 237 -28.64 6.68 15.51
CA ALA A 237 -29.19 5.43 16.04
C ALA A 237 -29.65 5.54 17.51
N ASN A 238 -29.11 6.51 18.25
CA ASN A 238 -29.26 6.64 19.70
C ASN A 238 -29.89 7.96 20.16
N THR A 239 -30.21 8.88 19.25
CA THR A 239 -30.75 10.20 19.56
C THR A 239 -32.07 10.44 18.84
N ASP A 240 -33.04 11.01 19.53
CA ASP A 240 -34.29 11.47 18.95
C ASP A 240 -34.06 12.79 18.20
N THR A 241 -34.44 12.84 16.92
CA THR A 241 -34.08 13.96 16.04
C THR A 241 -34.86 15.25 16.32
N ILE A 242 -35.96 15.17 17.07
CA ILE A 242 -36.79 16.33 17.41
C ILE A 242 -36.26 16.97 18.69
N THR A 243 -36.03 16.16 19.73
CA THR A 243 -35.66 16.64 21.08
C THR A 243 -34.17 16.69 21.33
N GLY A 244 -33.36 15.96 20.54
CA GLY A 244 -31.92 15.78 20.81
C GLY A 244 -31.62 14.90 22.03
N LEU A 245 -32.63 14.32 22.67
CA LEU A 245 -32.49 13.42 23.82
C LEU A 245 -32.18 11.98 23.38
N PRO A 246 -31.71 11.10 24.28
CA PRO A 246 -31.58 9.68 24.00
C PRO A 246 -32.90 9.11 23.49
N ASN A 247 -32.87 8.44 22.34
CA ASN A 247 -34.08 7.80 21.81
C ASN A 247 -34.41 6.52 22.60
N ARG A 248 -35.48 5.85 22.20
CA ARG A 248 -35.93 4.62 22.87
C ARG A 248 -34.85 3.54 22.96
N ASN A 249 -34.03 3.35 21.92
CA ASN A 249 -32.96 2.35 21.93
C ASN A 249 -31.90 2.70 22.98
N ALA A 250 -31.43 3.94 22.98
CA ALA A 250 -30.44 4.42 23.95
C ALA A 250 -30.97 4.37 25.39
N ILE A 251 -32.25 4.71 25.62
CA ILE A 251 -32.87 4.59 26.94
C ILE A 251 -32.89 3.13 27.41
N HIS A 252 -33.22 2.18 26.52
CA HIS A 252 -33.19 0.75 26.86
C HIS A 252 -31.79 0.27 27.22
N GLU A 253 -30.75 0.68 26.48
CA GLU A 253 -29.35 0.39 26.81
C GLU A 253 -28.96 0.98 28.17
N LEU A 254 -29.26 2.26 28.42
CA LEU A 254 -28.96 2.92 29.71
C LEU A 254 -29.66 2.25 30.90
N ILE A 255 -30.91 1.82 30.73
CA ILE A 255 -31.63 1.06 31.77
C ILE A 255 -30.96 -0.30 32.01
N SER A 256 -30.59 -1.02 30.94
CA SER A 256 -29.91 -2.31 31.04
C SER A 256 -28.55 -2.20 31.75
N ASP A 257 -27.76 -1.19 31.39
CA ASP A 257 -26.47 -0.90 32.01
C ASP A 257 -26.63 -0.52 33.48
N ALA A 258 -27.62 0.32 33.81
CA ALA A 258 -27.93 0.68 35.20
C ALA A 258 -28.34 -0.54 36.03
N ILE A 259 -29.17 -1.43 35.50
CA ILE A 259 -29.57 -2.67 36.17
C ILE A 259 -28.37 -3.58 36.42
N THR A 260 -27.45 -3.66 35.46
CA THR A 260 -26.23 -4.49 35.56
C THR A 260 -25.24 -3.91 36.57
N ALA A 261 -25.07 -2.59 36.58
CA ALA A 261 -24.12 -1.89 37.44
C ALA A 261 -24.62 -1.68 38.90
N ARG A 262 -25.90 -1.93 39.18
CA ARG A 262 -26.51 -1.57 40.47
C ARG A 262 -25.92 -2.28 41.70
N GLY A 263 -25.28 -3.43 41.53
CA GLY A 263 -24.86 -4.27 42.67
C GLY A 263 -26.04 -4.52 43.63
N ASP A 264 -25.87 -4.16 44.90
CA ASP A 264 -26.91 -4.27 45.94
C ASP A 264 -27.89 -3.08 45.99
N THR A 265 -27.72 -2.08 45.12
CA THR A 265 -28.60 -0.90 45.06
C THR A 265 -29.84 -1.13 44.19
N GLN A 266 -30.82 -0.22 44.31
CA GLN A 266 -32.06 -0.24 43.53
C GLN A 266 -32.00 0.82 42.42
N VAL A 267 -32.59 0.50 41.27
CA VAL A 267 -32.75 1.41 40.13
C VAL A 267 -34.24 1.75 40.00
N GLY A 268 -34.56 3.04 39.91
CA GLY A 268 -35.92 3.53 39.67
C GLY A 268 -36.01 4.18 38.29
N VAL A 269 -37.13 3.98 37.60
CA VAL A 269 -37.45 4.63 36.32
C VAL A 269 -38.67 5.51 36.52
N VAL A 270 -38.57 6.78 36.13
CA VAL A 270 -39.68 7.74 36.15
C VAL A 270 -40.12 7.97 34.71
N TYR A 271 -41.41 7.79 34.45
CA TYR A 271 -42.02 8.06 33.16
C TYR A 271 -42.95 9.26 33.29
N LEU A 272 -42.76 10.26 32.43
CA LEU A 272 -43.53 11.50 32.39
C LEU A 272 -44.16 11.61 31.00
N ASP A 273 -45.46 11.88 30.95
CA ASP A 273 -46.21 12.12 29.71
C ASP A 273 -46.73 13.56 29.70
N LEU A 274 -46.80 14.16 28.50
CA LEU A 274 -47.32 15.51 28.33
C LEU A 274 -48.81 15.47 28.02
N ASP A 275 -49.63 15.82 29.01
CA ASP A 275 -51.08 15.84 28.87
C ASP A 275 -51.54 16.74 27.72
N ASN A 276 -52.48 16.25 26.92
CA ASN A 276 -53.09 16.95 25.77
C ASN A 276 -52.11 17.34 24.64
N PHE A 277 -50.88 16.83 24.59
CA PHE A 277 -49.91 17.17 23.53
C PHE A 277 -50.46 16.96 22.11
N LYS A 278 -51.22 15.88 21.89
CA LYS A 278 -51.89 15.60 20.61
C LYS A 278 -52.83 16.73 20.15
N LYS A 279 -53.59 17.34 21.09
CA LYS A 279 -54.51 18.43 20.76
C LYS A 279 -53.76 19.69 20.31
N VAL A 280 -52.57 19.93 20.85
CA VAL A 280 -51.70 21.03 20.44
C VAL A 280 -51.21 20.81 19.02
N ILE A 281 -50.74 19.59 18.69
CA ILE A 281 -50.33 19.24 17.32
C ILE A 281 -51.50 19.39 16.34
N ASP A 282 -52.68 18.87 16.68
CA ASP A 282 -53.86 18.90 15.81
C ASP A 282 -54.36 20.34 15.55
N ALA A 283 -54.21 21.24 16.52
CA ALA A 283 -54.67 22.63 16.42
C ALA A 283 -53.65 23.60 15.81
N TYR A 284 -52.35 23.42 16.09
CA TYR A 284 -51.30 24.37 15.74
C TYR A 284 -50.26 23.81 14.76
N GLY A 285 -50.36 22.53 14.40
CA GLY A 285 -49.48 21.83 13.48
C GLY A 285 -48.20 21.30 14.12
N HIS A 286 -47.52 20.40 13.39
CA HIS A 286 -46.35 19.67 13.89
C HIS A 286 -45.19 20.58 14.32
N MET A 287 -44.89 21.65 13.59
CA MET A 287 -43.77 22.55 13.96
C MET A 287 -43.96 23.20 15.33
N PHE A 288 -45.21 23.46 15.74
CA PHE A 288 -45.52 24.04 17.05
C PHE A 288 -45.43 22.99 18.15
N GLY A 289 -45.76 21.74 17.85
CA GLY A 289 -45.52 20.60 18.74
C GLY A 289 -44.03 20.36 18.97
N ASP A 290 -43.21 20.45 17.93
CA ASP A 290 -41.76 20.28 18.02
C ASP A 290 -41.09 21.37 18.89
N GLN A 291 -41.63 22.59 18.93
CA GLN A 291 -41.12 23.68 19.79
C GLN A 291 -41.52 23.54 21.27
N LEU A 292 -42.58 22.80 21.56
CA LEU A 292 -43.05 22.56 22.92
C LEU A 292 -42.23 21.48 23.63
N LEU A 293 -41.60 20.59 22.84
CA LEU A 293 -40.68 19.55 23.29
C LEU A 293 -39.25 20.10 23.46
#